data_AF-A0A9X3XBV3-F1
#
_entry.id   AF-A0A9X3XBV3-F1
#
_cell.length_a   1.000
_cell.length_b   1.000
_cell.length_c   1.000
_cell.angle_alpha   90.00
_cell.angle_beta   90.00
_cell.angle_gamma   90.00
#
_symmetry.space_group_name_H-M   'P 1'
#
loop_
_entity.id
_entity.type
_entity.pdbx_description
1 polymer ?
#
loop_
_entity_poly.entity_id
_entity_poly.type
_entity_poly.pdbx_seq_one_letter_code
_entity_poly.pdbx_strand_id
1 'polypeptide(L)'
;MDGFEAFRAHIETLKDPKPKEALGLALAAFEGIWKDGTCDQARLDVVVGVAGAASTLLWSSGMEMLVQLASRDSSALEAFLALATSRKAGQRFAAIAAMDNRLPRATVLDVLRAGLLDKSSKVKMRAFLRCNDLAAKELVRDMTNVALGMEGKAREEADWYLALTRDGYVIEPDVDRATITIVYPWGSIISSPVLLEETTPERIEATLARLRKEAEDDHAWGERLRVRDEAQKKAEREHAEERSRKRREGTLVPDEQKSFFLVDPDTGEISDGRDFDRTIRALVTGAHPDVRKTMGMGHLRIASGEVAIADPIHHFHKQPLEREAPRGAHEISFLFGESDAHVGAVVLRFAEGEIASVERAAWTFPFREATVFGLASGLAAIFDYREVSELDPPRRPELMSLIELEDGEAGILVALPRIRKWNIALCRASPETGTFYSCHWALDRRGEPLALVVDFAAFS
;
A
#
# COMPACT_ATOMS: atom_id res chain seq x y z
N MET A 1 18.75 8.81 0.48
CA MET A 1 17.89 9.69 1.32
C MET A 1 18.51 9.72 2.70
N ASP A 2 18.81 10.90 3.25
CA ASP A 2 19.29 11.00 4.63
C ASP A 2 18.16 10.50 5.55
N GLY A 3 18.42 9.45 6.35
CA GLY A 3 17.39 8.74 7.12
C GLY A 3 16.55 9.63 8.04
N PHE A 4 16.99 10.86 8.31
CA PHE A 4 16.31 11.85 9.13
C PHE A 4 14.99 12.36 8.56
N GLU A 5 14.91 12.56 7.23
CA GLU A 5 13.71 13.16 6.63
C GLU A 5 12.49 12.25 6.80
N ALA A 6 12.69 10.93 6.69
CA ALA A 6 11.64 9.94 6.91
C ALA A 6 11.12 9.98 8.36
N PHE A 7 12.02 10.10 9.35
CA PHE A 7 11.62 10.25 10.75
C PHE A 7 10.87 11.56 11.00
N ARG A 8 11.37 12.67 10.46
CA ARG A 8 10.73 13.98 10.64
C ARG A 8 9.32 13.99 10.06
N ALA A 9 9.16 13.52 8.83
CA ALA A 9 7.86 13.39 8.19
C ALA A 9 6.93 12.49 9.01
N HIS A 10 7.40 11.34 9.49
CA HIS A 10 6.61 10.45 10.34
C HIS A 10 6.14 11.16 11.64
N ILE A 11 7.05 11.85 12.33
CA ILE A 11 6.74 12.58 13.59
C ILE A 11 5.73 13.71 13.33
N GLU A 12 5.83 14.40 12.20
CA GLU A 12 4.90 15.47 11.84
C GLU A 12 3.46 14.97 11.67
N THR A 13 3.26 13.75 11.17
CA THR A 13 1.93 13.13 11.02
C THR A 13 1.26 12.75 12.35
N LEU A 14 2.00 12.72 13.45
CA LEU A 14 1.45 12.32 14.75
C LEU A 14 0.52 13.40 15.30
N LYS A 15 -0.71 12.98 15.62
CA LYS A 15 -1.74 13.83 16.25
C LYS A 15 -1.56 13.97 17.76
N ASP A 16 -1.10 12.91 18.44
CA ASP A 16 -0.89 12.93 19.90
C ASP A 16 0.40 13.71 20.23
N PRO A 17 0.32 14.78 21.04
CA PRO A 17 1.48 15.60 21.38
C PRO A 17 2.55 14.85 22.15
N LYS A 18 2.19 13.88 23.00
CA LYS A 18 3.15 13.20 23.88
C LYS A 18 4.16 12.33 23.12
N PRO A 19 3.76 11.40 22.23
CA PRO A 19 4.72 10.65 21.44
C PRO A 19 5.43 11.53 20.42
N LYS A 20 4.77 12.58 19.90
CA LYS A 20 5.39 13.56 18.99
C LYS A 20 6.55 14.29 19.67
N GLU A 21 6.36 14.77 20.89
CA GLU A 21 7.41 15.44 21.67
C GLU A 21 8.57 14.49 21.98
N ALA A 22 8.27 13.29 22.50
CA ALA A 22 9.29 12.30 22.83
C ALA A 22 10.14 11.90 21.60
N LEU A 23 9.49 11.65 20.45
CA LEU A 23 10.19 11.33 19.21
C LEU A 23 10.93 12.53 18.62
N GLY A 24 10.40 13.75 18.76
CA GLY A 24 11.09 14.97 18.37
C GLY A 24 12.40 15.17 19.13
N LEU A 25 12.39 14.95 20.44
CA LEU A 25 13.60 15.01 21.27
C LEU A 25 14.61 13.91 20.89
N ALA A 26 14.14 12.67 20.69
CA ALA A 26 15.01 11.58 20.26
C ALA A 26 15.60 11.81 18.86
N LEU A 27 14.82 12.34 17.91
CA LEU A 27 15.31 12.70 16.58
C LEU A 27 16.38 13.80 16.66
N ALA A 28 16.17 14.83 17.47
CA ALA A 28 17.18 15.88 17.66
C ALA A 28 18.48 15.33 18.27
N ALA A 29 18.38 14.44 19.26
CA ALA A 29 19.53 13.77 19.86
C ALA A 29 20.27 12.86 18.85
N PHE A 30 19.51 12.06 18.09
CA PHE A 30 20.01 11.20 17.02
C PHE A 30 20.73 12.00 15.92
N GLU A 31 20.11 13.07 15.42
CA GLU A 31 20.73 13.98 14.44
C GLU A 31 22.02 14.59 14.97
N GLY A 32 22.03 15.01 16.24
CA GLY A 32 23.21 15.58 16.90
C GLY A 32 24.37 14.57 16.94
N ILE A 33 24.12 13.34 17.42
CA ILE A 33 25.15 12.29 17.46
C ILE A 33 25.67 11.98 16.05
N TRP A 34 24.77 11.88 15.07
CA TRP A 34 25.15 11.51 13.71
C TRP A 34 25.97 12.59 13.00
N LYS A 35 25.64 13.87 13.20
CA LYS A 35 26.35 15.01 12.60
C LYS A 35 27.70 15.24 13.26
N ASP A 36 27.74 15.18 14.59
CA ASP A 36 28.96 15.47 15.36
C ASP A 36 29.96 14.30 15.28
N GLY A 37 29.49 13.09 14.96
CA GLY A 37 30.31 11.88 14.88
C GLY A 37 30.77 11.35 16.24
N THR A 38 30.29 11.94 17.33
CA THR A 38 30.58 11.54 18.71
C THR A 38 29.30 11.14 19.43
N CYS A 39 29.27 9.95 20.00
CA CYS A 39 28.14 9.47 20.80
C CYS A 39 28.21 10.01 22.23
N ASP A 40 27.69 11.23 22.42
CA ASP A 40 27.48 11.81 23.75
C ASP A 40 26.45 11.00 24.55
N GLN A 41 26.78 10.64 25.79
CA GLN A 41 25.95 9.76 26.60
C GLN A 41 24.58 10.37 26.90
N ALA A 42 24.50 11.68 27.15
CA ALA A 42 23.22 12.32 27.48
C ALA A 42 22.26 12.27 26.28
N ARG A 43 22.76 12.50 25.06
CA ARG A 43 21.97 12.33 23.83
C ARG A 43 21.61 10.86 23.57
N LEU A 44 22.54 9.94 23.80
CA LEU A 44 22.28 8.51 23.62
C LEU A 44 21.17 8.04 24.56
N ASP A 45 21.19 8.47 25.82
CA ASP A 45 20.18 8.13 26.82
C ASP A 45 18.76 8.56 26.40
N VAL A 46 18.62 9.70 25.70
CA VAL A 46 17.33 10.14 25.14
C VAL A 46 16.82 9.15 24.09
N VAL A 47 17.68 8.73 23.15
CA VAL A 47 17.32 7.75 22.11
C VAL A 47 16.98 6.40 22.74
N VAL A 48 17.80 5.93 23.69
CA VAL A 48 17.60 4.67 24.42
C VAL A 48 16.31 4.70 25.24
N GLY A 49 15.96 5.84 25.84
CA GLY A 49 14.71 6.02 26.58
C GLY A 49 13.47 5.77 25.71
N VAL A 50 13.49 6.29 24.48
CA VAL A 50 12.40 6.08 23.51
C VAL A 50 12.42 4.65 22.96
N ALA A 51 13.61 4.11 22.62
CA ALA A 51 13.78 2.73 22.17
C ALA A 51 13.31 1.70 23.21
N GLY A 52 13.47 2.01 24.50
CA GLY A 52 13.07 1.16 25.62
C GLY A 52 11.62 1.34 26.08
N ALA A 53 10.84 2.20 25.43
CA ALA A 53 9.47 2.53 25.83
C ALA A 53 8.49 1.37 25.63
N ALA A 54 7.39 1.36 26.38
CA ALA A 54 6.34 0.33 26.22
C ALA A 54 5.44 0.56 25.00
N SER A 55 5.33 1.81 24.53
CA SER A 55 4.52 2.17 23.35
C SER A 55 5.18 1.70 22.06
N THR A 56 4.43 0.97 21.23
CA THR A 56 4.92 0.47 19.93
C THR A 56 5.43 1.57 19.01
N LEU A 57 4.71 2.69 18.96
CA LEU A 57 5.09 3.85 18.16
C LEU A 57 6.44 4.43 18.58
N LEU A 58 6.70 4.47 19.88
CA LEU A 58 7.94 5.01 20.44
C LEU A 58 9.10 4.04 20.22
N TRP A 59 8.94 2.78 20.67
CA TRP A 59 10.07 1.86 20.60
C TRP A 59 10.45 1.51 19.17
N SER A 60 9.51 1.45 18.21
CA SER A 60 9.85 1.13 16.82
C SER A 60 10.78 2.19 16.23
N SER A 61 10.42 3.46 16.36
CA SER A 61 11.22 4.57 15.85
C SER A 61 12.52 4.76 16.62
N GLY A 62 12.47 4.65 17.96
CA GLY A 62 13.65 4.75 18.80
C GLY A 62 14.66 3.63 18.55
N MET A 63 14.19 2.39 18.36
CA MET A 63 15.06 1.27 18.03
C MET A 63 15.68 1.40 16.64
N GLU A 64 14.94 1.90 15.65
CA GLU A 64 15.48 2.17 14.31
C GLU A 64 16.62 3.21 14.38
N MET A 65 16.44 4.30 15.14
CA MET A 65 17.50 5.28 15.40
C MET A 65 18.70 4.64 16.12
N LEU A 66 18.44 3.83 17.16
CA LEU A 66 19.49 3.19 17.95
C LEU A 66 20.29 2.17 17.14
N VAL A 67 19.65 1.38 16.27
CA VAL A 67 20.33 0.43 15.37
C VAL A 67 21.22 1.17 14.37
N GLN A 68 20.76 2.30 13.83
CA GLN A 68 21.59 3.15 12.97
C GLN A 68 22.84 3.65 13.69
N LEU A 69 22.70 4.13 14.94
CA LEU A 69 23.85 4.54 15.75
C LEU A 69 24.78 3.36 16.08
N ALA A 70 24.22 2.24 16.51
CA ALA A 70 24.94 1.03 16.89
C ALA A 70 25.76 0.42 15.74
N SER A 71 25.37 0.67 14.49
CA SER A 71 26.16 0.26 13.31
C SER A 71 27.48 1.03 13.14
N ARG A 72 27.66 2.15 13.85
CA ARG A 72 28.80 3.08 13.69
C ARG A 72 29.56 3.36 14.98
N ASP A 73 28.92 3.19 16.13
CA ASP A 73 29.47 3.56 17.44
C ASP A 73 29.29 2.42 18.47
N SER A 74 30.36 2.12 19.20
CA SER A 74 30.38 1.02 20.19
C SER A 74 29.50 1.30 21.40
N SER A 75 29.40 2.55 21.86
CA SER A 75 28.56 2.91 23.02
C SER A 75 27.08 2.72 22.68
N ALA A 76 26.67 3.08 21.47
CA ALA A 76 25.32 2.81 20.99
C ALA A 76 25.05 1.30 20.83
N LEU A 77 26.03 0.53 20.37
CA LEU A 77 25.93 -0.93 20.30
C LEU A 77 25.77 -1.57 21.69
N GLU A 78 26.54 -1.11 22.68
CA GLU A 78 26.41 -1.56 24.07
C GLU A 78 25.02 -1.25 24.63
N ALA A 79 24.48 -0.05 24.36
CA ALA A 79 23.13 0.32 24.76
C ALA A 79 22.06 -0.54 24.08
N PHE A 80 22.21 -0.85 22.79
CA PHE A 80 21.35 -1.80 22.08
C PHE A 80 21.39 -3.19 22.73
N LEU A 81 22.59 -3.70 23.03
CA LEU A 81 22.77 -5.00 23.67
C LEU A 81 22.18 -5.04 25.09
N ALA A 82 22.23 -3.93 25.82
CA ALA A 82 21.58 -3.81 27.12
C ALA A 82 20.04 -3.93 27.03
N LEU A 83 19.42 -3.40 25.97
CA LEU A 83 17.99 -3.59 25.73
C LEU A 83 17.68 -5.02 25.28
N ALA A 84 18.52 -5.61 24.43
CA ALA A 84 18.39 -6.99 23.95
C ALA A 84 18.50 -8.03 25.09
N THR A 85 19.24 -7.71 26.16
CA THR A 85 19.43 -8.56 27.35
C THR A 85 18.62 -8.09 28.56
N SER A 86 17.75 -7.09 28.40
CA SER A 86 16.94 -6.52 29.47
C SER A 86 16.06 -7.56 30.17
N ARG A 87 15.79 -7.38 31.47
CA ARG A 87 14.80 -8.20 32.20
C ARG A 87 13.37 -8.05 31.65
N LYS A 88 13.08 -6.96 30.96
CA LYS A 88 11.76 -6.66 30.38
C LYS A 88 11.59 -7.34 29.02
N ALA A 89 10.67 -8.31 28.92
CA ALA A 89 10.42 -9.04 27.67
C ALA A 89 10.05 -8.13 26.50
N GLY A 90 9.32 -7.03 26.75
CA GLY A 90 8.98 -6.05 25.71
C GLY A 90 10.19 -5.38 25.06
N GLN A 91 11.23 -5.06 25.85
CA GLN A 91 12.46 -4.46 25.33
C GLN A 91 13.29 -5.45 24.52
N ARG A 92 13.38 -6.72 24.98
CA ARG A 92 14.05 -7.79 24.22
C ARG A 92 13.33 -8.08 22.90
N PHE A 93 12.00 -8.15 22.93
CA PHE A 93 11.18 -8.27 21.72
C PHE A 93 11.43 -7.11 20.76
N ALA A 94 11.42 -5.87 21.25
CA ALA A 94 11.66 -4.67 20.45
C ALA A 94 13.05 -4.68 19.80
N ALA A 95 14.09 -5.03 20.56
CA ALA A 95 15.45 -5.13 20.06
C ALA A 95 15.53 -6.16 18.93
N ILE A 96 14.98 -7.37 19.12
CA ILE A 96 14.97 -8.40 18.07
C ILE A 96 14.18 -7.93 16.84
N ALA A 97 13.03 -7.30 17.06
CA ALA A 97 12.16 -6.82 16.00
C ALA A 97 12.79 -5.72 15.13
N ALA A 98 13.78 -4.98 15.65
CA ALA A 98 14.43 -3.87 14.96
C ALA A 98 15.79 -4.23 14.34
N MET A 99 16.42 -5.35 14.73
CA MET A 99 17.73 -5.76 14.19
C MET A 99 17.72 -5.88 12.68
N ASP A 100 18.78 -5.45 12.01
CA ASP A 100 18.97 -5.71 10.59
C ASP A 100 20.45 -5.87 10.23
N ASN A 101 20.71 -5.90 8.92
CA ASN A 101 22.02 -6.17 8.34
C ASN A 101 23.06 -5.05 8.57
N ARG A 102 22.67 -3.93 9.20
CA ARG A 102 23.60 -2.84 9.57
C ARG A 102 24.40 -3.19 10.81
N LEU A 103 23.89 -4.04 11.70
CA LEU A 103 24.62 -4.50 12.87
C LEU A 103 25.67 -5.56 12.48
N PRO A 104 26.78 -5.70 13.23
CA PRO A 104 27.72 -6.77 13.00
C PRO A 104 27.04 -8.15 13.05
N ARG A 105 27.26 -8.99 12.04
CA ARG A 105 26.58 -10.30 11.91
C ARG A 105 26.73 -11.17 13.16
N ALA A 106 27.92 -11.19 13.78
CA ALA A 106 28.17 -11.93 15.01
C ALA A 106 27.23 -11.48 16.14
N THR A 107 27.09 -10.17 16.35
CA THR A 107 26.15 -9.58 17.31
C THR A 107 24.71 -10.00 17.03
N VAL A 108 24.27 -9.93 15.76
CA VAL A 108 22.91 -10.34 15.36
C VAL A 108 22.66 -11.81 15.71
N LEU A 109 23.59 -12.69 15.37
CA LEU A 109 23.46 -14.12 15.64
C LEU A 109 23.40 -14.41 17.15
N ASP A 110 24.19 -13.71 17.96
CA ASP A 110 24.18 -13.89 19.42
C ASP A 110 22.87 -13.41 20.06
N VAL A 111 22.34 -12.26 19.63
CA VAL A 111 21.04 -11.75 20.09
C VAL A 111 19.90 -12.67 19.66
N LEU A 112 19.89 -13.16 18.41
CA LEU A 112 18.90 -14.11 17.93
C LEU A 112 18.96 -15.43 18.71
N ARG A 113 20.16 -15.96 18.96
CA ARG A 113 20.34 -17.19 19.77
C ARG A 113 19.80 -17.01 21.18
N ALA A 114 20.08 -15.87 21.83
CA ALA A 114 19.51 -15.54 23.13
C ALA A 114 17.97 -15.44 23.06
N GLY A 115 17.42 -14.85 22.00
CA GLY A 115 15.99 -14.74 21.75
C GLY A 115 15.29 -16.09 21.56
N LEU A 116 15.90 -17.02 20.82
CA LEU A 116 15.40 -18.39 20.64
C LEU A 116 15.31 -19.15 21.97
N LEU A 117 16.25 -18.89 22.89
CA LEU A 117 16.31 -19.50 24.22
C LEU A 117 15.52 -18.71 25.29
N ASP A 118 14.81 -17.64 24.91
CA ASP A 118 14.12 -16.76 25.85
C ASP A 118 12.98 -17.47 26.60
N LYS A 119 12.64 -17.06 27.83
CA LYS A 119 11.50 -17.65 28.55
C LYS A 119 10.14 -17.24 27.99
N SER A 120 10.06 -16.10 27.32
CA SER A 120 8.82 -15.55 26.75
C SER A 120 8.58 -16.12 25.35
N SER A 121 7.45 -16.81 25.16
CA SER A 121 7.05 -17.33 23.84
C SER A 121 6.98 -16.24 22.77
N LYS A 122 6.58 -15.01 23.15
CA LYS A 122 6.54 -13.86 22.22
C LYS A 122 7.93 -13.46 21.73
N VAL A 123 8.93 -13.48 22.61
CA VAL A 123 10.32 -13.17 22.25
C VAL A 123 10.89 -14.30 21.38
N LYS A 124 10.65 -15.56 21.74
CA LYS A 124 11.05 -16.72 20.92
C LYS A 124 10.51 -16.63 19.51
N MET A 125 9.18 -16.44 19.35
CA MET A 125 8.57 -16.38 18.02
C MET A 125 9.07 -15.22 17.19
N ARG A 126 9.33 -14.07 17.83
CA ARG A 126 9.97 -12.96 17.14
C ARG A 126 11.38 -13.30 16.69
N ALA A 127 12.15 -14.06 17.47
CA ALA A 127 13.45 -14.55 17.06
C ALA A 127 13.37 -15.53 15.87
N PHE A 128 12.37 -16.43 15.83
CA PHE A 128 12.12 -17.30 14.67
C PHE A 128 11.86 -16.50 13.39
N LEU A 129 10.90 -15.58 13.44
CA LEU A 129 10.61 -14.67 12.33
C LEU A 129 11.86 -13.90 11.91
N ARG A 130 12.63 -13.37 12.86
CA ARG A 130 13.81 -12.58 12.55
C ARG A 130 14.98 -13.41 12.01
N CYS A 131 15.11 -14.68 12.40
CA CYS A 131 16.04 -15.62 11.77
C CYS A 131 15.70 -15.79 10.29
N ASN A 132 14.41 -15.89 9.96
CA ASN A 132 13.95 -15.94 8.59
C ASN A 132 14.23 -14.63 7.83
N ASP A 133 13.80 -13.49 8.36
CA ASP A 133 13.98 -12.17 7.72
C ASP A 133 15.45 -11.86 7.38
N LEU A 134 16.38 -12.28 8.25
CA LEU A 134 17.82 -12.03 8.12
C LEU A 134 18.60 -13.21 7.54
N ALA A 135 17.89 -14.21 7.00
CA ALA A 135 18.44 -15.46 6.46
C ALA A 135 19.54 -16.05 7.37
N ALA A 136 19.26 -16.19 8.67
CA ALA A 136 20.17 -16.67 9.71
C ALA A 136 20.33 -18.19 9.69
N LYS A 137 20.84 -18.73 8.58
CA LYS A 137 21.04 -20.18 8.37
C LYS A 137 21.95 -20.83 9.42
N GLU A 138 22.84 -20.05 10.02
CA GLU A 138 23.73 -20.47 11.11
C GLU A 138 22.96 -20.91 12.36
N LEU A 139 21.71 -20.47 12.53
CA LEU A 139 20.86 -20.76 13.68
C LEU A 139 19.83 -21.88 13.43
N VAL A 140 19.82 -22.52 12.26
CA VAL A 140 18.86 -23.60 11.93
C VAL A 140 18.89 -24.74 12.96
N ARG A 141 20.07 -25.08 13.48
CA ARG A 141 20.20 -26.09 14.54
C ARG A 141 19.56 -25.62 15.85
N ASP A 142 19.82 -24.38 16.24
CA ASP A 142 19.24 -23.77 17.45
C ASP A 142 17.71 -23.69 17.34
N MET A 143 17.20 -23.24 16.19
CA MET A 143 15.77 -23.19 15.87
C MET A 143 15.12 -24.57 15.94
N THR A 144 15.73 -25.59 15.31
CA THR A 144 15.25 -26.99 15.37
C THR A 144 15.11 -27.46 16.82
N ASN A 145 16.14 -27.26 17.64
CA ASN A 145 16.14 -27.70 19.04
C ASN A 145 15.05 -27.00 19.85
N VAL A 146 14.89 -25.69 19.68
CA VAL A 146 13.87 -24.91 20.39
C VAL A 146 12.47 -25.32 19.96
N ALA A 147 12.25 -25.46 18.65
CA ALA A 147 10.96 -25.86 18.13
C ALA A 147 10.56 -27.22 18.71
N LEU A 148 11.48 -28.19 18.89
CA LEU A 148 11.14 -29.55 19.39
C LEU A 148 10.50 -29.54 20.77
N GLY A 149 10.76 -28.50 21.57
CA GLY A 149 10.14 -28.30 22.88
C GLY A 149 8.90 -27.41 22.86
N MET A 150 8.37 -27.05 21.69
CA MET A 150 7.15 -26.26 21.53
C MET A 150 5.96 -27.15 21.16
N GLU A 151 4.75 -26.67 21.44
CA GLU A 151 3.51 -27.41 21.19
C GLU A 151 2.44 -26.54 20.51
N GLY A 152 1.48 -27.21 19.86
CA GLY A 152 0.32 -26.57 19.23
C GLY A 152 0.68 -25.54 18.16
N LYS A 153 -0.11 -24.46 18.07
CA LYS A 153 0.07 -23.41 17.07
C LYS A 153 1.46 -22.76 17.09
N ALA A 154 2.08 -22.66 18.27
CA ALA A 154 3.42 -22.08 18.38
C ALA A 154 4.48 -22.99 17.75
N ARG A 155 4.30 -24.32 17.82
CA ARG A 155 5.15 -25.29 17.13
C ARG A 155 4.96 -25.21 15.61
N GLU A 156 3.71 -25.17 15.15
CA GLU A 156 3.38 -25.04 13.72
C GLU A 156 4.03 -23.78 13.12
N GLU A 157 3.89 -22.64 13.78
CA GLU A 157 4.49 -21.37 13.36
C GLU A 157 6.03 -21.41 13.40
N ALA A 158 6.63 -22.04 14.42
CA ALA A 158 8.08 -22.20 14.52
C ALA A 158 8.64 -23.12 13.41
N ASP A 159 7.95 -24.22 13.10
CA ASP A 159 8.31 -25.14 12.02
C ASP A 159 8.20 -24.46 10.66
N TRP A 160 7.20 -23.59 10.48
CA TRP A 160 7.04 -22.78 9.27
C TRP A 160 8.23 -21.85 9.04
N TYR A 161 8.63 -21.05 10.04
CA TYR A 161 9.82 -20.19 9.94
C TYR A 161 11.13 -20.97 9.80
N LEU A 162 11.23 -22.14 10.46
CA LEU A 162 12.38 -23.02 10.35
C LEU A 162 12.53 -23.55 8.92
N ALA A 163 11.45 -24.02 8.29
CA ALA A 163 11.47 -24.49 6.91
C ALA A 163 11.93 -23.39 5.95
N LEU A 164 11.38 -22.18 6.09
CA LEU A 164 11.79 -21.04 5.28
C LEU A 164 13.26 -20.65 5.49
N THR A 165 13.75 -20.65 6.72
CA THR A 165 15.15 -20.31 7.01
C THR A 165 16.11 -21.39 6.47
N ARG A 166 15.75 -22.67 6.62
CA ARG A 166 16.58 -23.81 6.23
C ARG A 166 16.59 -24.00 4.70
N ASP A 167 15.41 -24.10 4.12
CA ASP A 167 15.20 -24.56 2.74
C ASP A 167 14.95 -23.38 1.79
N GLY A 168 14.61 -22.20 2.30
CA GLY A 168 14.21 -21.03 1.50
C GLY A 168 12.76 -21.09 1.02
N TYR A 169 12.03 -22.15 1.38
CA TYR A 169 10.63 -22.35 1.03
C TYR A 169 9.91 -23.25 2.04
N VAL A 170 8.59 -23.22 2.02
CA VAL A 170 7.70 -24.15 2.76
C VAL A 170 6.59 -24.61 1.84
N ILE A 171 6.18 -25.87 1.98
CA ILE A 171 5.08 -26.47 1.24
C ILE A 171 4.00 -26.82 2.26
N GLU A 172 2.84 -26.19 2.12
CA GLU A 172 1.69 -26.38 3.00
C GLU A 172 0.62 -27.16 2.24
N PRO A 173 0.46 -28.47 2.48
CA PRO A 173 -0.56 -29.27 1.82
C PRO A 173 -1.97 -28.88 2.28
N ASP A 174 -2.91 -28.95 1.35
CA ASP A 174 -4.36 -28.83 1.51
C ASP A 174 -5.02 -30.07 0.88
N VAL A 175 -6.36 -30.12 0.79
CA VAL A 175 -7.12 -31.30 0.34
C VAL A 175 -6.70 -31.80 -1.05
N ASP A 176 -6.65 -30.91 -2.04
CA ASP A 176 -6.33 -31.22 -3.44
C ASP A 176 -5.14 -30.38 -3.97
N ARG A 177 -4.60 -29.52 -3.12
CA ARG A 177 -3.58 -28.51 -3.46
C ARG A 177 -2.44 -28.52 -2.45
N ALA A 178 -1.36 -27.86 -2.81
CA ALA A 178 -0.33 -27.43 -1.88
C ALA A 178 0.01 -25.97 -2.15
N THR A 179 0.29 -25.21 -1.10
CA THR A 179 0.81 -23.84 -1.24
C THR A 179 2.31 -23.88 -1.09
N ILE A 180 3.04 -23.50 -2.14
CA ILE A 180 4.49 -23.31 -2.08
C ILE A 180 4.74 -21.85 -1.77
N THR A 181 5.40 -21.60 -0.64
CA THR A 181 5.73 -20.27 -0.16
C THR A 181 7.24 -20.09 -0.14
N ILE A 182 7.76 -18.99 -0.68
CA ILE A 182 9.18 -18.60 -0.57
C ILE A 182 9.32 -17.26 0.13
N VAL A 183 10.49 -17.03 0.72
CA VAL A 183 10.86 -15.72 1.29
C VAL A 183 11.83 -15.02 0.34
N TYR A 184 11.52 -13.78 0.02
CA TYR A 184 12.39 -12.90 -0.71
C TYR A 184 13.66 -12.59 0.10
N PRO A 185 14.80 -12.36 -0.56
CA PRO A 185 16.03 -11.92 0.11
C PRO A 185 15.87 -10.66 0.98
N TRP A 186 14.85 -9.83 0.71
CA TRP A 186 14.51 -8.62 1.47
C TRP A 186 13.35 -8.80 2.47
N GLY A 187 12.99 -10.03 2.82
CA GLY A 187 12.10 -10.35 3.96
C GLY A 187 10.59 -10.37 3.66
N SER A 188 10.17 -10.18 2.41
CA SER A 188 8.76 -10.36 1.99
C SER A 188 8.50 -11.80 1.55
N ILE A 189 7.23 -12.20 1.44
CA ILE A 189 6.82 -13.57 1.14
C ILE A 189 5.98 -13.61 -0.14
N ILE A 190 6.17 -14.62 -0.99
CA ILE A 190 5.27 -14.95 -2.10
C ILE A 190 4.85 -16.41 -2.00
N SER A 191 3.59 -16.67 -2.32
CA SER A 191 3.00 -17.99 -2.27
C SER A 191 2.31 -18.30 -3.60
N SER A 192 2.40 -19.55 -4.05
CA SER A 192 1.63 -20.05 -5.19
C SER A 192 0.97 -21.37 -4.85
N PRO A 193 -0.33 -21.55 -5.17
CA PRO A 193 -0.95 -22.86 -5.13
C PRO A 193 -0.39 -23.72 -6.28
N VAL A 194 -0.26 -25.02 -6.04
CA VAL A 194 -0.03 -26.08 -7.01
C VAL A 194 -0.98 -27.23 -6.70
N LEU A 195 -1.35 -28.05 -7.69
CA LEU A 195 -2.12 -29.26 -7.42
C LEU A 195 -1.26 -30.24 -6.61
N LEU A 196 -1.86 -30.96 -5.66
CA LEU A 196 -1.11 -31.87 -4.80
C LEU A 196 -0.44 -33.01 -5.60
N GLU A 197 -1.11 -33.51 -6.64
CA GLU A 197 -0.57 -34.50 -7.57
C GLU A 197 0.62 -33.98 -8.41
N GLU A 198 0.76 -32.66 -8.52
CA GLU A 198 1.86 -32.00 -9.23
C GLU A 198 3.07 -31.72 -8.31
N THR A 199 3.07 -32.15 -7.04
CA THR A 199 4.18 -31.89 -6.10
C THR A 199 5.40 -32.79 -6.29
N THR A 200 5.80 -33.03 -7.55
CA THR A 200 7.08 -33.72 -7.84
C THR A 200 8.27 -32.79 -7.59
N PRO A 201 9.47 -33.31 -7.29
CA PRO A 201 10.66 -32.49 -7.10
C PRO A 201 10.93 -31.53 -8.27
N GLU A 202 10.77 -31.98 -9.51
CA GLU A 202 11.00 -31.16 -10.71
C GLU A 202 10.01 -30.00 -10.81
N ARG A 203 8.74 -30.25 -10.46
CA ARG A 203 7.68 -29.24 -10.52
C ARG A 203 7.77 -28.26 -9.36
N ILE A 204 8.19 -28.72 -8.18
CA ILE A 204 8.55 -27.85 -7.05
C ILE A 204 9.68 -26.92 -7.48
N GLU A 205 10.80 -27.43 -8.01
CA GLU A 205 11.93 -26.61 -8.47
C GLU A 205 11.53 -25.63 -9.58
N ALA A 206 10.71 -26.05 -10.55
CA ALA A 206 10.19 -25.15 -11.58
C ALA A 206 9.32 -24.03 -10.98
N THR A 207 8.49 -24.35 -9.99
CA THR A 207 7.65 -23.37 -9.28
C THR A 207 8.51 -22.41 -8.46
N LEU A 208 9.51 -22.91 -7.74
CA LEU A 208 10.47 -22.10 -6.98
C LEU A 208 11.25 -21.16 -7.91
N ALA A 209 11.72 -21.64 -9.06
CA ALA A 209 12.41 -20.82 -10.05
C ALA A 209 11.51 -19.69 -10.59
N ARG A 210 10.24 -20.00 -10.90
CA ARG A 210 9.26 -18.99 -11.30
C ARG A 210 9.02 -17.95 -10.20
N LEU A 211 8.75 -18.40 -8.98
CA LEU A 211 8.48 -17.51 -7.84
C LEU A 211 9.68 -16.62 -7.51
N ARG A 212 10.92 -17.14 -7.60
CA ARG A 212 12.14 -16.35 -7.42
C ARG A 212 12.29 -15.29 -8.51
N LYS A 213 11.97 -15.63 -9.77
CA LYS A 213 11.99 -14.66 -10.86
C LYS A 213 10.92 -13.57 -10.66
N GLU A 214 9.70 -13.95 -10.28
CA GLU A 214 8.64 -13.00 -9.94
C GLU A 214 9.06 -12.07 -8.79
N ALA A 215 9.75 -12.61 -7.78
CA ALA A 215 10.34 -11.82 -6.70
C ALA A 215 11.30 -10.76 -7.23
N GLU A 216 12.26 -11.17 -8.05
CA GLU A 216 13.29 -10.31 -8.62
C GLU A 216 12.67 -9.22 -9.50
N ASP A 217 11.69 -9.57 -10.33
CA ASP A 217 10.95 -8.65 -11.18
C ASP A 217 10.16 -7.63 -10.34
N ASP A 218 9.48 -8.07 -9.27
CA ASP A 218 8.75 -7.20 -8.34
C ASP A 218 9.69 -6.23 -7.60
N HIS A 219 10.86 -6.70 -7.16
CA HIS A 219 11.86 -5.84 -6.52
C HIS A 219 12.45 -4.82 -7.49
N ALA A 220 12.84 -5.25 -8.69
CA ALA A 220 13.35 -4.37 -9.73
C ALA A 220 12.30 -3.34 -10.16
N TRP A 221 11.02 -3.70 -10.15
CA TRP A 221 9.93 -2.77 -10.39
C TRP A 221 9.74 -1.78 -9.23
N GLY A 222 9.77 -2.25 -7.98
CA GLY A 222 9.72 -1.39 -6.79
C GLY A 222 10.84 -0.35 -6.75
N GLU A 223 12.07 -0.74 -7.08
CA GLU A 223 13.20 0.19 -7.17
C GLU A 223 13.02 1.21 -8.31
N ARG A 224 12.49 0.81 -9.47
CA ARG A 224 12.17 1.73 -10.56
C ARG A 224 11.12 2.77 -10.16
N LEU A 225 10.07 2.35 -9.45
CA LEU A 225 9.08 3.27 -8.90
C LEU A 225 9.69 4.24 -7.89
N ARG A 226 10.52 3.74 -6.97
CA ARG A 226 11.21 4.60 -5.98
C ARG A 226 12.05 5.68 -6.66
N VAL A 227 12.81 5.32 -7.69
CA VAL A 227 13.61 6.27 -8.49
C VAL A 227 12.72 7.27 -9.22
N ARG A 228 11.60 6.82 -9.81
CA ARG A 228 10.64 7.71 -10.49
C ARG A 228 9.98 8.70 -9.51
N ASP A 229 9.55 8.23 -8.34
CA ASP A 229 8.93 9.07 -7.30
C ASP A 229 9.94 10.09 -6.74
N GLU A 230 11.20 9.69 -6.54
CA GLU A 230 12.27 10.61 -6.15
C GLU A 230 12.52 11.68 -7.22
N ALA A 231 12.49 11.31 -8.51
CA ALA A 231 12.62 12.24 -9.62
C ALA A 231 11.41 13.19 -9.72
N GLN A 232 10.19 12.68 -9.53
CA GLN A 232 8.97 13.50 -9.52
C GLN A 232 8.97 14.48 -8.35
N LYS A 233 9.27 14.03 -7.13
CA LYS A 233 9.39 14.92 -5.95
C LYS A 233 10.45 16.00 -6.17
N LYS A 234 11.56 15.67 -6.84
CA LYS A 234 12.58 16.66 -7.22
C LYS A 234 12.01 17.68 -8.21
N ALA A 235 11.33 17.25 -9.26
CA ALA A 235 10.70 18.13 -10.25
C ALA A 235 9.62 19.03 -9.64
N GLU A 236 8.80 18.50 -8.72
CA GLU A 236 7.81 19.27 -7.98
C GLU A 236 8.44 20.35 -7.09
N ARG A 237 9.55 20.04 -6.42
CA ARG A 237 10.35 21.01 -5.65
C ARG A 237 10.88 22.13 -6.55
N GLU A 238 11.51 21.77 -7.67
CA GLU A 238 12.01 22.75 -8.66
C GLU A 238 10.89 23.63 -9.22
N HIS A 239 9.72 23.06 -9.52
CA HIS A 239 8.56 23.81 -10.00
C HIS A 239 7.92 24.70 -8.92
N ALA A 240 7.90 24.26 -7.65
CA ALA A 240 7.44 25.07 -6.52
C ALA A 240 8.37 26.26 -6.25
N GLU A 241 9.68 26.06 -6.35
CA GLU A 241 10.68 27.12 -6.29
C GLU A 241 10.51 28.12 -7.44
N GLU A 242 10.29 27.64 -8.66
CA GLU A 242 10.06 28.46 -9.85
C GLU A 242 8.77 29.29 -9.74
N ARG A 243 7.67 28.70 -9.27
CA ARG A 243 6.42 29.43 -9.01
C ARG A 243 6.61 30.50 -7.93
N SER A 244 7.35 30.17 -6.87
CA SER A 244 7.69 31.13 -5.82
C SER A 244 8.54 32.28 -6.35
N ARG A 245 9.46 32.01 -7.29
CA ARG A 245 10.25 33.01 -8.00
C ARG A 245 9.36 33.91 -8.87
N LYS A 246 8.56 33.36 -9.78
CA LYS A 246 7.64 34.12 -10.65
C LYS A 246 6.62 34.96 -9.88
N ARG A 247 6.16 34.47 -8.71
CA ARG A 247 5.27 35.22 -7.82
C ARG A 247 5.97 36.42 -7.18
N ARG A 248 7.25 36.30 -6.82
CA ARG A 248 8.07 37.44 -6.35
C ARG A 248 8.33 38.45 -7.47
N GLU A 249 8.35 37.99 -8.73
CA GLU A 249 8.60 38.82 -9.92
C GLU A 249 7.32 39.45 -10.51
N GLY A 250 6.12 39.05 -10.06
CA GLY A 250 4.85 39.67 -10.45
C GLY A 250 4.32 39.26 -11.84
N THR A 251 4.77 38.13 -12.39
CA THR A 251 4.46 37.72 -13.78
C THR A 251 3.37 36.64 -13.91
N LEU A 252 2.54 36.44 -12.88
CA LEU A 252 1.50 35.38 -12.87
C LEU A 252 0.14 35.99 -13.26
N VAL A 253 -0.44 35.59 -14.40
CA VAL A 253 -1.74 36.10 -14.88
C VAL A 253 -2.87 35.09 -14.56
N PRO A 254 -4.04 35.53 -14.04
CA PRO A 254 -5.21 34.67 -13.84
C PRO A 254 -6.14 34.66 -15.07
N ASP A 255 -6.61 33.49 -15.49
CA ASP A 255 -7.64 33.34 -16.54
C ASP A 255 -9.03 33.07 -15.94
N GLU A 256 -10.05 33.74 -16.47
CA GLU A 256 -11.48 33.54 -16.19
C GLU A 256 -12.21 33.11 -17.47
N GLN A 257 -13.13 32.12 -17.37
CA GLN A 257 -14.31 32.00 -18.24
C GLN A 257 -15.37 31.07 -17.63
N LYS A 258 -16.67 31.40 -17.82
CA LYS A 258 -17.87 30.62 -17.41
C LYS A 258 -18.73 30.22 -18.61
N SER A 259 -19.48 29.11 -18.52
CA SER A 259 -20.63 28.77 -19.37
C SER A 259 -21.74 28.00 -18.61
N PHE A 260 -22.95 27.95 -19.20
CA PHE A 260 -24.25 27.49 -18.66
C PHE A 260 -24.72 26.13 -19.24
N PHE A 261 -25.53 25.36 -18.51
CA PHE A 261 -26.19 24.09 -18.96
C PHE A 261 -27.72 24.07 -18.79
N LEU A 262 -28.42 23.14 -19.47
CA LEU A 262 -29.86 22.83 -19.38
C LEU A 262 -30.10 21.33 -19.09
N VAL A 263 -31.19 21.04 -18.35
CA VAL A 263 -31.52 19.72 -17.77
C VAL A 263 -32.75 19.11 -18.46
N ASP A 264 -32.69 17.82 -18.81
CA ASP A 264 -33.83 17.01 -19.25
C ASP A 264 -34.76 16.67 -18.07
N PRO A 265 -36.06 17.01 -18.14
CA PRO A 265 -36.97 16.89 -17.01
C PRO A 265 -37.48 15.46 -16.73
N ASP A 266 -37.34 14.50 -17.65
CA ASP A 266 -37.87 13.14 -17.49
C ASP A 266 -36.82 12.15 -16.95
N THR A 267 -35.54 12.39 -17.26
CA THR A 267 -34.41 11.55 -16.80
C THR A 267 -33.52 12.25 -15.78
N GLY A 268 -33.57 13.58 -15.70
CA GLY A 268 -32.60 14.38 -14.95
C GLY A 268 -31.24 14.51 -15.67
N GLU A 269 -31.12 14.06 -16.92
CA GLU A 269 -29.87 14.13 -17.67
C GLU A 269 -29.54 15.57 -18.08
N ILE A 270 -28.33 16.03 -17.78
CA ILE A 270 -27.74 17.21 -18.41
C ILE A 270 -27.11 16.73 -19.70
N SER A 271 -27.69 17.07 -20.85
CA SER A 271 -27.17 16.63 -22.14
C SER A 271 -26.89 17.79 -23.08
N ASP A 272 -25.61 18.01 -23.39
CA ASP A 272 -25.22 18.24 -24.78
C ASP A 272 -24.64 16.92 -25.32
N GLY A 273 -25.44 16.21 -26.12
CA GLY A 273 -25.04 14.96 -26.75
C GLY A 273 -23.92 15.09 -27.79
N ARG A 274 -23.49 16.31 -28.14
CA ARG A 274 -22.32 16.55 -29.02
C ARG A 274 -21.02 16.77 -28.25
N ASP A 275 -21.09 16.90 -26.93
CA ASP A 275 -19.92 17.10 -26.09
C ASP A 275 -19.51 15.85 -25.31
N PHE A 276 -20.31 14.79 -25.18
CA PHE A 276 -19.94 13.69 -24.27
C PHE A 276 -18.61 12.98 -24.61
N ASP A 277 -18.38 12.59 -25.87
CA ASP A 277 -17.09 12.04 -26.29
C ASP A 277 -15.94 13.04 -26.10
N ARG A 278 -16.22 14.33 -26.35
CA ARG A 278 -15.26 15.41 -26.18
C ARG A 278 -14.96 15.68 -24.69
N THR A 279 -15.96 15.56 -23.84
CA THR A 279 -15.92 15.65 -22.38
C THR A 279 -15.07 14.52 -21.84
N ILE A 280 -15.34 13.28 -22.22
CA ILE A 280 -14.51 12.13 -21.81
C ILE A 280 -13.06 12.32 -22.30
N ARG A 281 -12.84 12.77 -23.54
CA ARG A 281 -11.49 13.09 -24.04
C ARG A 281 -10.81 14.21 -23.23
N ALA A 282 -11.56 15.24 -22.88
CA ALA A 282 -11.07 16.36 -22.09
C ALA A 282 -10.79 15.96 -20.63
N LEU A 283 -11.62 15.10 -20.04
CA LEU A 283 -11.40 14.52 -18.71
C LEU A 283 -10.16 13.63 -18.70
N VAL A 284 -9.98 12.77 -19.70
CA VAL A 284 -8.75 11.97 -19.85
C VAL A 284 -7.52 12.86 -20.00
N THR A 285 -7.62 14.06 -20.53
CA THR A 285 -6.48 14.99 -20.62
C THR A 285 -6.39 15.97 -19.44
N GLY A 286 -7.36 15.94 -18.53
CA GLY A 286 -7.50 16.94 -17.46
C GLY A 286 -7.81 18.35 -17.96
N ALA A 287 -8.14 18.50 -19.24
CA ALA A 287 -8.38 19.78 -19.92
C ALA A 287 -9.87 20.16 -19.97
N HIS A 288 -10.72 19.44 -19.22
CA HIS A 288 -12.13 19.78 -19.14
C HIS A 288 -12.28 21.16 -18.45
N PRO A 289 -13.09 22.09 -18.99
CA PRO A 289 -13.18 23.46 -18.50
C PRO A 289 -13.65 23.58 -17.05
N ASP A 290 -14.21 22.52 -16.47
CA ASP A 290 -14.66 22.50 -15.07
C ASP A 290 -13.66 21.79 -14.15
N VAL A 291 -12.65 21.10 -14.68
CA VAL A 291 -11.59 20.52 -13.87
C VAL A 291 -10.70 21.67 -13.36
N ARG A 292 -10.71 21.89 -12.05
CA ARG A 292 -9.86 22.90 -11.39
C ARG A 292 -8.63 22.26 -10.76
N LYS A 293 -8.72 20.99 -10.41
CA LYS A 293 -7.66 20.26 -9.74
C LYS A 293 -7.67 18.80 -10.17
N THR A 294 -6.47 18.31 -10.47
CA THR A 294 -6.19 16.89 -10.64
C THR A 294 -5.34 16.42 -9.48
N MET A 295 -5.69 15.29 -8.90
CA MET A 295 -4.94 14.67 -7.81
C MET A 295 -4.64 13.22 -8.16
N GLY A 296 -3.36 12.88 -8.29
CA GLY A 296 -2.94 11.49 -8.40
C GLY A 296 -3.20 10.76 -7.08
N MET A 297 -3.93 9.65 -7.14
CA MET A 297 -4.29 8.83 -5.98
C MET A 297 -3.36 7.64 -5.77
N GLY A 298 -2.53 7.34 -6.77
CA GLY A 298 -1.64 6.19 -6.76
C GLY A 298 -1.85 5.34 -8.00
N HIS A 299 -1.60 4.04 -7.87
CA HIS A 299 -1.70 3.12 -9.00
C HIS A 299 -2.53 1.89 -8.62
N LEU A 300 -3.33 1.42 -9.57
CA LEU A 300 -4.01 0.14 -9.53
C LEU A 300 -3.15 -0.90 -10.25
N ARG A 301 -2.67 -1.91 -9.53
CA ARG A 301 -1.94 -3.04 -10.11
C ARG A 301 -2.88 -4.10 -10.72
N ILE A 302 -2.97 -4.14 -12.04
CA ILE A 302 -3.70 -5.15 -12.80
C ILE A 302 -2.74 -6.29 -13.14
N ALA A 303 -2.84 -7.41 -12.43
CA ALA A 303 -2.01 -8.59 -12.62
C ALA A 303 -2.63 -9.61 -13.58
N SER A 304 -3.96 -9.76 -13.57
CA SER A 304 -4.67 -10.68 -14.47
C SER A 304 -4.65 -10.22 -15.93
N GLY A 305 -4.68 -8.90 -16.14
CA GLY A 305 -4.92 -8.27 -17.44
C GLY A 305 -6.41 -8.03 -17.70
N GLU A 306 -7.23 -8.03 -16.65
CA GLU A 306 -8.67 -7.86 -16.74
C GLU A 306 -9.17 -6.97 -15.61
N VAL A 307 -10.01 -6.00 -15.95
CA VAL A 307 -10.61 -5.05 -15.01
C VAL A 307 -12.09 -5.32 -14.90
N ALA A 308 -12.57 -5.36 -13.66
CA ALA A 308 -13.98 -5.50 -13.35
C ALA A 308 -14.50 -4.30 -12.54
N ILE A 309 -15.72 -3.86 -12.86
CA ILE A 309 -16.45 -2.85 -12.11
C ILE A 309 -17.64 -3.52 -11.44
N ALA A 310 -17.77 -3.38 -10.11
CA ALA A 310 -18.89 -3.95 -9.35
C ALA A 310 -19.49 -2.94 -8.37
N ASP A 311 -20.80 -3.09 -8.12
CA ASP A 311 -21.49 -2.49 -6.98
C ASP A 311 -21.28 -3.41 -5.76
N PRO A 312 -20.50 -2.98 -4.76
CA PRO A 312 -20.16 -3.81 -3.62
C PRO A 312 -21.34 -4.03 -2.67
N ILE A 313 -22.45 -3.28 -2.79
CA ILE A 313 -23.49 -3.29 -1.77
C ILE A 313 -24.36 -4.55 -1.87
N HIS A 314 -24.84 -4.98 -3.05
CA HIS A 314 -25.67 -6.21 -3.10
C HIS A 314 -25.71 -7.03 -4.41
N HIS A 315 -25.06 -6.61 -5.50
CA HIS A 315 -25.35 -7.17 -6.84
C HIS A 315 -24.16 -7.80 -7.59
N PHE A 316 -23.22 -8.45 -6.90
CA PHE A 316 -22.20 -9.32 -7.54
C PHE A 316 -22.76 -10.52 -8.36
N HIS A 317 -24.09 -10.60 -8.55
CA HIS A 317 -24.79 -11.68 -9.27
C HIS A 317 -25.30 -11.27 -10.67
N LYS A 318 -25.15 -10.01 -11.06
CA LYS A 318 -25.30 -9.59 -12.46
C LYS A 318 -23.88 -9.30 -12.96
N GLN A 319 -23.46 -10.00 -14.02
CA GLN A 319 -22.09 -10.07 -14.52
C GLN A 319 -21.34 -8.74 -14.35
N PRO A 320 -20.17 -8.73 -13.68
CA PRO A 320 -19.35 -7.52 -13.64
C PRO A 320 -19.03 -7.10 -15.07
N LEU A 321 -18.92 -5.79 -15.30
CA LEU A 321 -18.44 -5.29 -16.58
C LEU A 321 -16.95 -5.59 -16.65
N GLU A 322 -16.59 -6.57 -17.47
CA GLU A 322 -15.24 -7.08 -17.65
C GLU A 322 -14.64 -6.53 -18.95
N ARG A 323 -13.40 -6.05 -18.91
CA ARG A 323 -12.62 -5.77 -20.13
C ARG A 323 -11.17 -6.15 -19.92
N GLU A 324 -10.56 -6.73 -20.95
CA GLU A 324 -9.11 -6.89 -21.00
C GLU A 324 -8.43 -5.52 -20.93
N ALA A 325 -7.41 -5.41 -20.08
CA ALA A 325 -6.59 -4.22 -19.93
C ALA A 325 -5.11 -4.63 -19.83
N PRO A 326 -4.18 -3.75 -20.25
CA PRO A 326 -2.75 -4.01 -20.08
C PRO A 326 -2.42 -4.39 -18.64
N ARG A 327 -1.56 -5.39 -18.46
CA ARG A 327 -1.04 -5.74 -17.13
C ARG A 327 -0.07 -4.66 -16.66
N GLY A 328 -0.04 -4.40 -15.36
CA GLY A 328 0.87 -3.43 -14.76
C GLY A 328 0.19 -2.55 -13.73
N ALA A 329 0.89 -1.51 -13.29
CA ALA A 329 0.33 -0.53 -12.37
C ALA A 329 -0.10 0.70 -13.15
N HIS A 330 -1.36 1.05 -12.98
CA HIS A 330 -2.06 2.05 -13.78
C HIS A 330 -2.45 3.22 -12.92
N GLU A 331 -2.10 4.41 -13.35
CA GLU A 331 -2.35 5.63 -12.57
C GLU A 331 -3.85 5.82 -12.37
N ILE A 332 -4.23 6.14 -11.13
CA ILE A 332 -5.56 6.65 -10.84
C ILE A 332 -5.46 8.12 -10.48
N SER A 333 -6.24 8.95 -11.16
CA SER A 333 -6.34 10.37 -10.90
C SER A 333 -7.78 10.74 -10.54
N PHE A 334 -7.92 11.61 -9.56
CA PHE A 334 -9.16 12.30 -9.26
C PHE A 334 -9.19 13.64 -9.96
N LEU A 335 -10.33 13.95 -10.54
CA LEU A 335 -10.63 15.21 -11.17
C LEU A 335 -11.68 15.92 -10.33
N PHE A 336 -11.33 17.11 -9.83
CA PHE A 336 -12.19 17.93 -8.99
C PHE A 336 -12.72 19.12 -9.78
N GLY A 337 -13.98 19.45 -9.51
CA GLY A 337 -14.69 20.62 -10.04
C GLY A 337 -14.33 21.91 -9.31
N GLU A 338 -15.29 22.83 -9.17
CA GLU A 338 -15.12 24.08 -8.41
C GLU A 338 -14.83 23.85 -6.92
N SER A 339 -15.25 22.72 -6.37
CA SER A 339 -15.04 22.35 -4.98
C SER A 339 -14.07 21.18 -4.86
N ASP A 340 -12.96 21.41 -4.17
CA ASP A 340 -12.00 20.36 -3.77
C ASP A 340 -12.64 19.29 -2.85
N ALA A 341 -13.85 19.53 -2.33
CA ALA A 341 -14.58 18.57 -1.51
C ALA A 341 -15.32 17.51 -2.34
N HIS A 342 -15.47 17.71 -3.67
CA HIS A 342 -16.25 16.82 -4.53
C HIS A 342 -15.43 16.35 -5.73
N VAL A 343 -15.28 15.03 -5.85
CA VAL A 343 -14.67 14.40 -7.02
C VAL A 343 -15.70 14.40 -8.16
N GLY A 344 -15.36 15.07 -9.26
CA GLY A 344 -16.17 15.10 -10.47
C GLY A 344 -15.97 13.89 -11.36
N ALA A 345 -14.75 13.35 -11.43
CA ALA A 345 -14.48 12.07 -12.09
C ALA A 345 -13.27 11.33 -11.51
N VAL A 346 -13.27 10.01 -11.65
CA VAL A 346 -12.09 9.16 -11.48
C VAL A 346 -11.61 8.69 -12.84
N VAL A 347 -10.32 8.82 -13.11
CA VAL A 347 -9.68 8.33 -14.33
C VAL A 347 -8.63 7.29 -13.97
N LEU A 348 -8.80 6.07 -14.49
CA LEU A 348 -7.79 5.00 -14.46
C LEU A 348 -7.12 4.94 -15.84
N ARG A 349 -5.83 5.26 -15.92
CA ARG A 349 -5.08 5.34 -17.19
C ARG A 349 -4.28 4.07 -17.44
N PHE A 350 -4.49 3.46 -18.61
CA PHE A 350 -3.77 2.25 -19.03
C PHE A 350 -2.61 2.52 -19.99
N ALA A 351 -2.78 3.49 -20.89
CA ALA A 351 -1.79 3.82 -21.91
C ALA A 351 -1.95 5.26 -22.41
N GLU A 352 -0.90 5.78 -23.04
CA GLU A 352 -0.96 7.04 -23.80
C GLU A 352 -1.42 6.76 -25.23
N GLY A 353 -2.22 7.67 -25.80
CA GLY A 353 -2.67 7.53 -27.18
C GLY A 353 -3.77 8.51 -27.58
N GLU A 354 -4.08 8.53 -28.87
CA GLU A 354 -5.25 9.24 -29.39
C GLU A 354 -6.51 8.37 -29.17
N ILE A 355 -7.47 8.91 -28.43
CA ILE A 355 -8.78 8.27 -28.27
C ILE A 355 -9.45 8.22 -29.65
N ALA A 356 -9.82 7.04 -30.11
CA ALA A 356 -10.55 6.84 -31.35
C ALA A 356 -12.06 6.72 -31.11
N SER A 357 -12.45 6.03 -30.04
CA SER A 357 -13.84 5.85 -29.64
C SER A 357 -14.01 5.87 -28.12
N VAL A 358 -15.23 6.18 -27.69
CA VAL A 358 -15.66 6.07 -26.30
C VAL A 358 -16.79 5.04 -26.26
N GLU A 359 -16.67 4.06 -25.37
CA GLU A 359 -17.68 3.03 -25.17
C GLU A 359 -18.25 3.15 -23.77
N ARG A 360 -19.57 3.33 -23.68
CA ARG A 360 -20.27 3.33 -22.40
C ARG A 360 -20.20 1.94 -21.79
N ALA A 361 -19.58 1.81 -20.63
CA ALA A 361 -19.70 0.63 -19.80
C ALA A 361 -21.14 0.62 -19.25
N ALA A 362 -21.89 -0.46 -19.49
CA ALA A 362 -23.33 -0.52 -19.20
C ALA A 362 -23.64 -0.53 -17.70
N TRP A 363 -23.57 0.63 -17.06
CA TRP A 363 -23.94 0.85 -15.67
C TRP A 363 -24.57 2.24 -15.54
N THR A 364 -25.77 2.30 -14.97
CA THR A 364 -26.42 3.56 -14.59
C THR A 364 -27.22 3.33 -13.32
N PHE A 365 -26.89 4.09 -12.28
CA PHE A 365 -27.64 4.20 -11.03
C PHE A 365 -28.49 5.48 -11.08
N PRO A 366 -29.71 5.55 -10.49
CA PRO A 366 -30.37 4.56 -9.63
C PRO A 366 -31.11 3.45 -10.38
N PHE A 367 -31.14 2.26 -9.80
CA PHE A 367 -32.02 1.17 -10.25
C PHE A 367 -33.45 1.43 -9.75
N ARG A 368 -34.45 1.02 -10.54
CA ARG A 368 -35.88 1.08 -10.16
C ARG A 368 -36.20 0.37 -8.83
N GLU A 369 -35.33 -0.54 -8.42
CA GLU A 369 -35.42 -1.34 -7.19
C GLU A 369 -34.74 -0.66 -5.98
N ALA A 370 -33.87 0.34 -6.18
CA ALA A 370 -33.11 0.99 -5.09
C ALA A 370 -34.03 1.70 -4.08
N THR A 371 -35.15 2.27 -4.57
CA THR A 371 -36.19 2.89 -3.74
C THR A 371 -37.00 1.89 -2.92
N VAL A 372 -37.15 0.65 -3.41
CA VAL A 372 -37.90 -0.43 -2.73
C VAL A 372 -37.12 -0.97 -1.52
N PHE A 373 -35.79 -0.92 -1.59
CA PHE A 373 -34.90 -1.47 -0.56
C PHE A 373 -34.25 -0.41 0.34
N GLY A 374 -34.63 0.88 0.21
CA GLY A 374 -34.13 1.95 1.07
C GLY A 374 -32.62 2.24 0.92
N LEU A 375 -32.05 2.00 -0.27
CA LEU A 375 -30.62 2.20 -0.51
C LEU A 375 -30.33 3.69 -0.76
N ALA A 376 -29.60 4.32 0.15
CA ALA A 376 -29.36 5.77 0.16
C ALA A 376 -28.09 6.24 -0.57
N SER A 377 -27.16 5.36 -0.95
CA SER A 377 -25.98 5.76 -1.73
C SER A 377 -25.39 4.61 -2.56
N GLY A 378 -25.20 4.82 -3.87
CA GLY A 378 -24.49 3.88 -4.72
C GLY A 378 -22.99 3.93 -4.42
N LEU A 379 -22.35 2.77 -4.29
CA LEU A 379 -20.90 2.66 -4.15
C LEU A 379 -20.37 1.95 -5.39
N ALA A 380 -19.23 2.39 -5.92
CA ALA A 380 -18.56 1.73 -7.03
C ALA A 380 -17.23 1.16 -6.56
N ALA A 381 -16.86 -0.01 -7.06
CA ALA A 381 -15.58 -0.63 -6.77
C ALA A 381 -14.96 -1.19 -8.07
N ILE A 382 -13.73 -0.78 -8.37
CA ILE A 382 -12.94 -1.25 -9.51
C ILE A 382 -11.86 -2.20 -8.99
N PHE A 383 -11.74 -3.38 -9.60
CA PHE A 383 -10.87 -4.47 -9.14
C PHE A 383 -10.06 -5.06 -10.28
N ASP A 384 -8.98 -5.78 -9.92
CA ASP A 384 -8.49 -6.88 -10.74
C ASP A 384 -9.49 -8.05 -10.66
N TYR A 385 -9.89 -8.60 -11.81
CA TYR A 385 -10.89 -9.67 -11.90
C TYR A 385 -10.59 -10.92 -11.04
N ARG A 386 -9.31 -11.30 -10.94
CA ARG A 386 -8.91 -12.45 -10.10
C ARG A 386 -9.17 -12.22 -8.62
N GLU A 387 -9.13 -10.97 -8.17
CA GLU A 387 -9.44 -10.64 -6.78
C GLU A 387 -10.94 -10.72 -6.52
N VAL A 388 -11.79 -10.34 -7.47
CA VAL A 388 -13.26 -10.46 -7.35
C VAL A 388 -13.69 -11.92 -7.23
N SER A 389 -13.06 -12.80 -7.99
CA SER A 389 -13.36 -14.25 -7.97
C SER A 389 -12.85 -14.98 -6.71
N GLU A 390 -11.91 -14.38 -5.95
CA GLU A 390 -11.40 -14.90 -4.68
C GLU A 390 -12.09 -14.30 -3.42
N LEU A 391 -13.10 -13.44 -3.58
CA LEU A 391 -13.90 -12.87 -2.50
C LEU A 391 -14.96 -13.88 -1.99
N ASP A 392 -14.54 -14.85 -1.18
CA ASP A 392 -15.47 -15.78 -0.51
C ASP A 392 -16.49 -15.05 0.40
N PRO A 393 -17.71 -15.62 0.62
CA PRO A 393 -18.76 -15.05 1.47
C PRO A 393 -18.34 -14.55 2.88
N PRO A 394 -17.39 -15.19 3.60
CA PRO A 394 -16.92 -14.71 4.92
C PRO A 394 -16.09 -13.43 4.87
N ARG A 395 -15.54 -13.07 3.71
CA ARG A 395 -14.73 -11.84 3.52
C ARG A 395 -15.57 -10.63 3.13
N ARG A 396 -16.84 -10.85 2.78
CA ARG A 396 -17.81 -9.79 2.43
C ARG A 396 -18.04 -8.80 3.59
N PRO A 397 -18.27 -9.21 4.85
CA PRO A 397 -18.42 -8.26 5.96
C PRO A 397 -17.15 -7.43 6.22
N GLU A 398 -15.98 -7.99 5.93
CA GLU A 398 -14.69 -7.31 6.11
C GLU A 398 -14.48 -6.23 5.01
N LEU A 399 -14.76 -6.56 3.74
CA LEU A 399 -14.83 -5.56 2.68
C LEU A 399 -15.89 -4.49 2.99
N MET A 400 -17.07 -4.87 3.49
CA MET A 400 -18.11 -3.94 3.90
C MET A 400 -17.68 -3.04 5.07
N SER A 401 -16.84 -3.53 6.00
CA SER A 401 -16.28 -2.71 7.08
C SER A 401 -15.20 -1.73 6.61
N LEU A 402 -14.49 -2.06 5.52
CA LEU A 402 -13.57 -1.14 4.82
C LEU A 402 -14.34 -0.08 4.01
N ILE A 403 -15.62 -0.35 3.77
CA ILE A 403 -16.59 0.46 3.02
C ILE A 403 -17.45 1.36 3.95
N GLU A 404 -17.40 1.16 5.27
CA GLU A 404 -18.00 2.07 6.26
C GLU A 404 -17.21 3.41 6.28
N LEU A 405 -17.38 4.19 5.21
CA LEU A 405 -16.97 5.58 5.14
C LEU A 405 -17.91 6.39 6.04
N GLU A 406 -17.36 7.30 6.84
CA GLU A 406 -18.18 8.24 7.63
C GLU A 406 -19.16 8.96 6.68
N ASP A 407 -20.42 9.07 7.10
CA ASP A 407 -21.43 9.75 6.31
C ASP A 407 -20.99 11.21 6.05
N GLY A 408 -20.75 11.54 4.78
CA GLY A 408 -20.34 12.88 4.35
C GLY A 408 -19.03 12.97 3.56
N GLU A 409 -18.23 11.90 3.48
CA GLU A 409 -16.99 11.91 2.69
C GLU A 409 -17.23 11.42 1.24
N ALA A 410 -17.27 12.35 0.29
CA ALA A 410 -17.40 12.05 -1.13
C ALA A 410 -16.05 11.59 -1.75
N GLY A 411 -16.12 10.60 -2.64
CA GLY A 411 -15.08 10.31 -3.62
C GLY A 411 -13.78 9.72 -3.08
N ILE A 412 -13.81 8.86 -2.05
CA ILE A 412 -12.57 8.23 -1.55
C ILE A 412 -12.26 6.93 -2.29
N LEU A 413 -11.12 6.96 -2.97
CA LEU A 413 -10.44 5.81 -3.55
C LEU A 413 -9.44 5.30 -2.55
N VAL A 414 -9.85 4.26 -1.83
CA VAL A 414 -8.94 3.52 -0.98
C VAL A 414 -8.20 2.53 -1.86
N ALA A 415 -7.10 2.95 -2.48
CA ALA A 415 -6.04 1.99 -2.75
C ALA A 415 -5.60 1.48 -1.38
N LEU A 416 -5.75 0.18 -1.11
CA LEU A 416 -5.26 -0.46 0.12
C LEU A 416 -3.92 -1.15 -0.15
N PRO A 417 -2.81 -0.42 -0.40
CA PRO A 417 -1.53 -1.07 -0.48
C PRO A 417 -1.23 -1.67 0.90
N ARG A 418 -1.14 -3.00 0.94
CA ARG A 418 -0.63 -3.81 2.06
C ARG A 418 -1.62 -4.20 3.17
N ILE A 419 -2.93 -4.22 2.92
CA ILE A 419 -3.80 -5.15 3.66
C ILE A 419 -4.06 -6.35 2.76
N ARG A 420 -3.26 -7.41 2.96
CA ARG A 420 -3.61 -8.80 2.61
C ARG A 420 -4.24 -9.03 1.21
N LYS A 421 -3.55 -8.63 0.14
CA LYS A 421 -3.77 -9.03 -1.28
C LYS A 421 -4.84 -8.30 -2.09
N TRP A 422 -5.46 -7.22 -1.63
CA TRP A 422 -6.48 -6.52 -2.46
C TRP A 422 -5.98 -5.20 -3.04
N ASN A 423 -6.18 -5.03 -4.34
CA ASN A 423 -5.87 -3.85 -5.13
C ASN A 423 -7.18 -3.32 -5.75
N ILE A 424 -7.85 -2.46 -4.98
CA ILE A 424 -9.21 -1.99 -5.25
C ILE A 424 -9.21 -0.46 -5.35
N ALA A 425 -10.13 0.04 -6.17
CA ALA A 425 -10.43 1.44 -6.36
C ALA A 425 -11.91 1.68 -6.01
N LEU A 426 -12.19 2.20 -4.81
CA LEU A 426 -13.56 2.50 -4.35
C LEU A 426 -13.97 3.93 -4.71
N CYS A 427 -15.25 4.18 -4.99
CA CYS A 427 -15.77 5.53 -5.25
C CYS A 427 -17.20 5.67 -4.70
N ARG A 428 -17.48 6.71 -3.90
CA ARG A 428 -18.82 7.06 -3.37
C ARG A 428 -19.21 8.47 -3.83
N ALA A 429 -20.36 8.64 -4.48
CA ALA A 429 -20.91 9.96 -4.79
C ALA A 429 -21.55 10.59 -3.55
N SER A 430 -21.69 11.90 -3.59
CA SER A 430 -22.38 12.65 -2.55
C SER A 430 -23.84 12.16 -2.44
N PRO A 431 -24.32 11.84 -1.23
CA PRO A 431 -25.72 11.46 -1.01
C PRO A 431 -26.69 12.61 -1.26
N GLU A 432 -26.22 13.87 -1.29
CA GLU A 432 -27.08 15.06 -1.38
C GLU A 432 -27.56 15.38 -2.81
N THR A 433 -26.85 14.91 -3.83
CA THR A 433 -27.00 15.42 -5.20
C THR A 433 -27.82 14.55 -6.14
N GLY A 434 -28.31 13.37 -5.69
CA GLY A 434 -29.02 12.44 -6.58
C GLY A 434 -28.15 11.98 -7.77
N THR A 435 -26.83 11.97 -7.59
CA THR A 435 -25.85 11.81 -8.65
C THR A 435 -25.94 10.43 -9.32
N PHE A 436 -25.99 10.46 -10.65
CA PHE A 436 -25.92 9.29 -11.52
C PHE A 436 -24.46 8.99 -11.84
N TYR A 437 -24.04 7.73 -11.76
CA TYR A 437 -22.73 7.30 -12.25
C TYR A 437 -22.82 6.93 -13.72
N SER A 438 -21.81 7.32 -14.50
CA SER A 438 -21.59 6.73 -15.81
C SER A 438 -20.13 6.30 -15.95
N CYS A 439 -19.93 5.09 -16.47
CA CYS A 439 -18.60 4.53 -16.69
C CYS A 439 -18.33 4.45 -18.19
N HIS A 440 -17.14 4.85 -18.62
CA HIS A 440 -16.78 4.92 -20.04
C HIS A 440 -15.36 4.42 -20.27
N TRP A 441 -15.22 3.57 -21.28
CA TRP A 441 -13.93 3.15 -21.81
C TRP A 441 -13.50 4.11 -22.90
N ALA A 442 -12.32 4.73 -22.74
CA ALA A 442 -11.65 5.44 -23.82
C ALA A 442 -10.73 4.48 -24.55
N LEU A 443 -10.94 4.32 -25.86
CA LEU A 443 -10.28 3.29 -26.67
C LEU A 443 -9.43 3.91 -27.78
N ASP A 444 -8.35 3.24 -28.17
CA ASP A 444 -7.57 3.61 -29.35
C ASP A 444 -8.21 3.11 -30.67
N ARG A 445 -7.56 3.34 -31.82
CA ARG A 445 -8.07 2.91 -33.14
C ARG A 445 -8.14 1.38 -33.31
N ARG A 446 -7.47 0.63 -32.45
CA ARG A 446 -7.46 -0.83 -32.42
C ARG A 446 -8.50 -1.39 -31.45
N GLY A 447 -9.17 -0.53 -30.68
CA GLY A 447 -10.13 -0.93 -29.65
C GLY A 447 -9.48 -1.26 -28.31
N GLU A 448 -8.18 -1.01 -28.16
CA GLU A 448 -7.43 -1.23 -26.92
C GLU A 448 -7.74 -0.13 -25.90
N PRO A 449 -7.88 -0.45 -24.61
CA PRO A 449 -8.22 0.55 -23.60
C PRO A 449 -7.05 1.50 -23.33
N LEU A 450 -7.32 2.79 -23.42
CA LEU A 450 -6.42 3.88 -23.02
C LEU A 450 -6.73 4.35 -21.60
N ALA A 451 -8.02 4.44 -21.26
CA ALA A 451 -8.46 4.79 -19.91
C ALA A 451 -9.87 4.25 -19.60
N LEU A 452 -10.16 4.09 -18.31
CA LEU A 452 -11.50 3.94 -17.78
C LEU A 452 -11.86 5.21 -17.00
N VAL A 453 -12.98 5.83 -17.36
CA VAL A 453 -13.49 7.05 -16.73
C VAL A 453 -14.76 6.71 -15.98
N VAL A 454 -14.78 6.98 -14.68
CA VAL A 454 -15.99 6.97 -13.85
C VAL A 454 -16.38 8.42 -13.61
N ASP A 455 -17.43 8.85 -14.29
CA ASP A 455 -17.97 10.20 -14.21
C ASP A 455 -19.08 10.27 -13.16
N PHE A 456 -18.95 11.22 -12.23
CA PHE A 456 -19.89 11.47 -11.13
C PHE A 456 -20.83 12.64 -11.44
N ALA A 457 -21.04 12.97 -12.72
CA ALA A 457 -21.99 13.99 -13.17
C ALA A 457 -21.85 15.34 -12.45
N ALA A 458 -20.62 15.77 -12.16
CA ALA A 458 -20.33 17.00 -11.43
C ALA A 458 -19.37 17.94 -12.19
N PHE A 459 -19.52 17.98 -13.50
CA PHE A 459 -19.04 19.07 -14.35
C PHE A 459 -20.24 19.66 -15.09
N SER A 460 -21.08 20.32 -14.31
CA SER A 460 -22.24 21.12 -14.73
C SER A 460 -21.99 22.59 -14.43
#